data_AF-A0A956DUQ2-F1
#
_entry.id   AF-A0A956DUQ2-F1
#
_cell.length_a   1.000
_cell.length_b   1.000
_cell.length_c   1.000
_cell.angle_alpha   90.00
_cell.angle_beta   90.00
_cell.angle_gamma   90.00
#
_symmetry.space_group_name_H-M   'P 1'
#
loop_
_entity.id
_entity.type
_entity.pdbx_description
1 polymer ?
#
loop_
_entity_poly.entity_id
_entity_poly.type
_entity_poly.pdbx_seq_one_letter_code
_entity_poly.pdbx_strand_id
1 'polypeptide(L)'
;MSKAIKQIVVVAAVVAISMVFIIQFRPGTNVELGGGPTCAIEISGDCIPHSDFSTAFRLAAPNVEPEVLKQLRMREQIVEGLVERWLLLQDAERLGVTASSKEVTEAIAGNALVRFSLPAGQEDTFLFLLQRYMGPQVVPPPYGPAKRIPVFDPKTSKFDYKRYQRWVQRSTNKTEKDFKEFQRQELIAARMKELVRARVRVSEAEARARFAEDNDKVVVDYLKLERGYYRDYAIDTSKDAIDAWAKDNAEEVDQAWEGRKEKYLPECRKARHLLVRLDETLPDKEEAKKKAREAAEAA
;
A
#
# COMPACT_ATOMS: atom_id res chain seq x y z
N MET A 1 28.78 43.64 41.90
CA MET A 1 27.89 44.15 40.83
C MET A 1 26.63 44.70 41.45
N SER A 2 26.42 46.02 41.35
CA SER A 2 25.26 46.69 41.96
C SER A 2 23.96 46.14 41.36
N LYS A 3 22.90 46.12 42.16
CA LYS A 3 21.57 45.60 41.78
C LYS A 3 21.06 46.23 40.47
N ALA A 4 21.43 47.48 40.22
CA ALA A 4 21.13 48.22 38.99
C ALA A 4 21.78 47.61 37.72
N ILE A 5 23.03 47.16 37.80
CA ILE A 5 23.74 46.59 36.64
C ILE A 5 23.13 45.25 36.23
N LYS A 6 22.76 44.40 37.20
CA LYS A 6 22.08 43.13 36.91
C LYS A 6 20.72 43.35 36.24
N GLN A 7 19.99 44.38 36.65
CA GLN A 7 18.67 44.68 36.10
C GLN A 7 18.75 45.21 34.66
N ILE A 8 19.75 46.03 34.36
CA ILE A 8 20.02 46.51 32.99
C ILE A 8 20.39 45.35 32.05
N VAL A 9 21.24 44.42 32.50
CA VAL A 9 21.65 43.26 31.69
C VAL A 9 20.46 42.32 31.42
N VAL A 10 19.58 42.10 32.40
CA VAL A 10 18.38 41.27 32.20
C VAL A 10 17.41 41.93 31.23
N VAL A 11 17.17 43.25 31.36
CA VAL A 11 16.29 43.98 30.43
C VAL A 11 16.86 43.95 29.01
N ALA A 12 18.17 44.16 28.86
CA ALA A 12 18.83 44.09 27.56
C ALA A 12 18.73 42.69 26.93
N ALA A 13 18.88 41.63 27.72
CA ALA A 13 18.73 40.25 27.25
C ALA A 13 17.29 39.93 26.82
N VAL A 14 16.28 40.36 27.58
CA VAL A 14 14.86 40.16 27.24
C VAL A 14 14.50 40.90 25.95
N VAL A 15 14.98 42.15 25.78
CA VAL A 15 14.77 42.93 24.56
C VAL A 15 15.48 42.27 23.37
N ALA A 16 16.71 41.81 23.53
CA ALA A 16 17.43 41.11 22.46
C ALA A 16 16.72 39.82 22.03
N ILE A 17 16.24 39.00 22.98
CA ILE A 17 15.50 37.77 22.68
C ILE A 17 14.18 38.08 21.96
N SER A 18 13.43 39.07 22.43
CA SER A 18 12.17 39.47 21.78
C SER A 18 12.40 40.07 20.39
N MET A 19 13.48 40.80 20.19
CA MET A 19 13.87 41.35 18.89
C MET A 19 14.31 40.26 17.90
N VAL A 20 15.05 39.24 18.37
CA VAL A 20 15.36 38.03 17.58
C VAL A 20 14.06 37.32 17.20
N PHE A 21 13.10 37.17 18.13
CA PHE A 21 11.80 36.58 17.81
C PHE A 21 11.02 37.41 16.78
N ILE A 22 11.03 38.74 16.83
CA ILE A 22 10.31 39.57 15.84
C ILE A 22 10.97 39.53 14.45
N ILE A 23 12.31 39.50 14.40
CA ILE A 23 13.07 39.50 13.14
C ILE A 23 13.05 38.12 12.49
N GLN A 24 13.12 37.05 13.29
CA GLN A 24 13.18 35.67 12.82
C GLN A 24 11.79 35.02 12.69
N PHE A 25 10.82 35.43 13.52
CA PHE A 25 9.40 35.05 13.43
C PHE A 25 8.55 36.28 13.09
N ARG A 26 8.64 36.76 11.85
CA ARG A 26 7.75 37.81 11.33
C ARG A 26 6.28 37.36 11.43
N PRO A 27 5.41 38.03 12.21
CA PRO A 27 4.00 37.68 12.30
C PRO A 27 3.30 38.23 11.04
N GLY A 28 3.21 37.43 9.99
CA GLY A 28 2.53 37.84 8.75
C GLY A 28 2.92 37.06 7.50
N THR A 29 4.03 36.32 7.51
CA THR A 29 4.34 35.36 6.46
C THR A 29 3.96 33.98 6.95
N ASN A 30 2.98 33.35 6.30
CA ASN A 30 2.76 31.91 6.40
C ASN A 30 4.07 31.22 5.99
N VAL A 31 4.92 30.94 6.97
CA VAL A 31 6.05 30.04 6.79
C VAL A 31 5.39 28.70 6.55
N GLU A 32 5.32 28.27 5.29
CA GLU A 32 5.08 26.88 4.97
C GLU A 32 6.18 26.09 5.68
N LEU A 33 5.85 25.56 6.86
CA LEU A 33 6.59 24.51 7.55
C LEU A 33 6.43 23.18 6.78
N GLY A 34 6.50 23.25 5.45
CA GLY A 34 6.28 22.16 4.50
C GLY A 34 7.60 21.57 4.06
N GLY A 35 8.41 21.06 5.00
CA GLY A 35 9.57 20.23 4.68
C GLY A 35 9.21 18.79 4.33
N GLY A 36 7.95 18.52 3.98
CA GLY A 36 7.41 17.19 3.72
C GLY A 36 7.03 17.02 2.25
N PRO A 37 6.92 15.76 1.78
CA PRO A 37 6.47 15.48 0.42
C PRO A 37 5.06 16.05 0.20
N THR A 38 4.89 16.80 -0.89
CA THR A 38 3.59 17.34 -1.31
C THR A 38 2.75 16.27 -2.02
N CYS A 39 3.41 15.34 -2.70
CA CYS A 39 2.80 14.23 -3.40
C CYS A 39 2.98 12.91 -2.63
N ALA A 40 1.90 12.14 -2.46
CA ALA A 40 2.00 10.78 -1.93
C ALA A 40 2.10 9.73 -3.04
N ILE A 41 1.39 9.93 -4.16
CA ILE A 41 1.28 8.95 -5.25
C ILE A 41 1.23 9.73 -6.56
N GLU A 42 2.03 9.32 -7.53
CA GLU A 42 2.01 9.87 -8.89
C GLU A 42 1.46 8.81 -9.86
N ILE A 43 0.44 9.18 -10.64
CA ILE A 43 -0.26 8.28 -11.57
C ILE A 43 -0.41 9.02 -12.89
N SER A 44 0.27 8.57 -13.95
CA SER A 44 0.17 9.17 -15.29
C SER A 44 0.46 10.69 -15.33
N GLY A 45 1.32 11.18 -14.43
CA GLY A 45 1.64 12.61 -14.28
C GLY A 45 0.71 13.39 -13.35
N ASP A 46 -0.39 12.78 -12.88
CA ASP A 46 -1.27 13.36 -11.87
C ASP A 46 -0.79 13.00 -10.45
N CYS A 47 -0.82 13.98 -9.56
CA CYS A 47 -0.41 13.82 -8.18
C CYS A 47 -1.61 13.66 -7.24
N ILE A 48 -1.63 12.57 -6.46
CA ILE A 48 -2.47 12.44 -5.27
C ILE A 48 -1.74 13.11 -4.10
N PRO A 49 -2.30 14.16 -3.48
CA PRO A 49 -1.62 14.90 -2.43
C PRO A 49 -1.29 14.05 -1.21
N HIS A 50 -0.16 14.33 -0.56
CA HIS A 50 0.18 13.71 0.71
C HIS A 50 -0.85 14.00 1.81
N SER A 51 -1.58 15.12 1.70
CA SER A 51 -2.68 15.43 2.62
C SER A 51 -3.83 14.42 2.50
N ASP A 52 -4.13 13.89 1.31
CA ASP A 52 -5.16 12.86 1.10
C ASP A 52 -4.76 11.54 1.75
N PHE A 53 -3.49 11.12 1.56
CA PHE A 53 -2.94 9.97 2.26
C PHE A 53 -3.04 10.13 3.78
N SER A 54 -2.61 11.28 4.31
CA SER A 54 -2.66 11.54 5.75
C SER A 54 -4.09 11.53 6.28
N THR A 55 -5.05 12.12 5.57
CA THR A 55 -6.47 12.10 5.94
C THR A 55 -7.02 10.69 5.92
N ALA A 56 -6.88 9.96 4.82
CA ALA A 56 -7.40 8.60 4.68
C ALA A 56 -6.83 7.69 5.78
N PHE A 57 -5.52 7.75 6.02
CA PHE A 57 -4.86 6.97 7.07
C PHE A 57 -5.37 7.31 8.47
N ARG A 58 -5.49 8.60 8.82
CA ARG A 58 -5.98 9.03 10.15
C ARG A 58 -7.45 8.69 10.38
N LEU A 59 -8.28 8.70 9.33
CA LEU A 59 -9.67 8.27 9.42
C LEU A 59 -9.75 6.77 9.68
N ALA A 60 -8.96 6.01 8.92
CA ALA A 60 -9.01 4.57 8.86
C ALA A 60 -8.24 3.86 9.98
N ALA A 61 -7.30 4.52 10.67
CA ALA A 61 -6.59 3.93 11.81
C ALA A 61 -6.12 4.99 12.84
N PRO A 62 -7.05 5.67 13.53
CA PRO A 62 -6.71 6.64 14.55
C PRO A 62 -6.12 5.92 15.78
N ASN A 63 -4.94 6.34 16.23
CA ASN A 63 -4.32 5.86 17.46
C ASN A 63 -4.12 4.32 17.52
N VAL A 64 -3.94 3.67 16.37
CA VAL A 64 -3.64 2.23 16.30
C VAL A 64 -2.13 2.01 16.51
N GLU A 65 -1.78 0.94 17.21
CA GLU A 65 -0.38 0.60 17.50
C GLU A 65 0.43 0.33 16.21
N PRO A 66 1.70 0.79 16.11
CA PRO A 66 2.50 0.63 14.90
C PRO A 66 2.67 -0.81 14.40
N GLU A 67 2.79 -1.77 15.32
CA GLU A 67 2.95 -3.19 14.96
C GLU A 67 1.68 -3.74 14.30
N VAL A 68 0.50 -3.38 14.82
CA VAL A 68 -0.79 -3.74 14.21
C VAL A 68 -0.92 -3.11 12.82
N LEU A 69 -0.55 -1.83 12.66
CA LEU A 69 -0.58 -1.15 11.37
C LEU A 69 0.30 -1.85 10.32
N LYS A 70 1.46 -2.36 10.73
CA LYS A 70 2.38 -3.10 9.88
C LYS A 70 1.83 -4.47 9.49
N GLN A 71 1.28 -5.21 10.45
CA GLN A 71 0.64 -6.51 10.21
C GLN A 71 -0.54 -6.39 9.24
N LEU A 72 -1.33 -5.33 9.39
CA LEU A 72 -2.45 -5.02 8.50
C LEU A 72 -2.01 -4.42 7.15
N ARG A 73 -0.71 -4.12 6.97
CA ARG A 73 -0.20 -3.41 5.78
C ARG A 73 -1.02 -2.15 5.49
N MET A 74 -1.34 -1.41 6.55
CA MET A 74 -2.34 -0.34 6.52
C MET A 74 -1.97 0.75 5.52
N ARG A 75 -0.68 1.07 5.40
CA ARG A 75 -0.20 2.08 4.46
C ARG A 75 -0.46 1.66 3.02
N GLU A 76 -0.16 0.41 2.70
CA GLU A 76 -0.39 -0.19 1.40
C GLU A 76 -1.88 -0.19 1.05
N GLN A 77 -2.74 -0.59 1.99
CA GLN A 77 -4.20 -0.57 1.80
C GLN A 77 -4.73 0.83 1.50
N ILE A 78 -4.25 1.85 2.22
CA ILE A 78 -4.65 3.24 1.94
C ILE A 78 -4.15 3.72 0.58
N VAL A 79 -2.91 3.37 0.21
CA VAL A 79 -2.36 3.74 -1.10
C VAL A 79 -3.15 3.08 -2.23
N GLU A 80 -3.38 1.77 -2.16
CA GLU A 80 -4.20 1.02 -3.12
C GLU A 80 -5.61 1.61 -3.22
N GLY A 81 -6.24 1.93 -2.08
CA GLY A 81 -7.57 2.56 -2.06
C GLY A 81 -7.59 3.95 -2.69
N LEU A 82 -6.54 4.75 -2.51
CA LEU A 82 -6.42 6.09 -3.11
C LEU A 82 -6.20 6.01 -4.63
N VAL A 83 -5.38 5.06 -5.09
CA VAL A 83 -5.21 4.76 -6.52
C VAL A 83 -6.55 4.35 -7.13
N GLU A 84 -7.26 3.42 -6.50
CA GLU A 84 -8.58 2.96 -6.94
C GLU A 84 -9.58 4.13 -6.97
N ARG A 85 -9.62 4.97 -5.93
CA ARG A 85 -10.44 6.17 -5.89
C ARG A 85 -10.13 7.11 -7.05
N TRP A 86 -8.85 7.35 -7.36
CA TRP A 86 -8.46 8.19 -8.48
C TRP A 86 -8.96 7.61 -9.82
N LEU A 87 -8.77 6.31 -10.06
CA LEU A 87 -9.28 5.64 -11.26
C LEU A 87 -10.80 5.75 -11.40
N LEU A 88 -11.53 5.55 -10.29
CA LEU A 88 -12.99 5.66 -10.27
C LEU A 88 -13.47 7.09 -10.52
N LEU A 89 -12.72 8.11 -10.08
CA LEU A 89 -13.05 9.51 -10.37
C LEU A 89 -12.86 9.83 -11.86
N GLN A 90 -11.78 9.36 -12.48
CA GLN A 90 -11.57 9.53 -13.93
C GLN A 90 -12.71 8.91 -14.75
N ASP A 91 -13.14 7.70 -14.38
CA ASP A 91 -14.29 7.07 -15.02
C ASP A 91 -15.62 7.76 -14.70
N ALA A 92 -15.78 8.29 -13.49
CA ALA A 92 -16.97 9.04 -13.10
C ALA A 92 -17.16 10.30 -13.95
N GLU A 93 -16.08 11.02 -14.23
CA GLU A 93 -16.10 12.20 -15.11
C GLU A 93 -16.58 11.84 -16.51
N ARG A 94 -16.06 10.75 -17.09
CA ARG A 94 -16.48 10.22 -18.39
C ARG A 94 -17.97 9.83 -18.44
N LEU A 95 -18.52 9.36 -17.32
CA LEU A 95 -19.90 8.91 -17.21
C LEU A 95 -20.87 9.99 -16.67
N GLY A 96 -20.38 11.19 -16.35
CA GLY A 96 -21.17 12.25 -15.73
C GLY A 96 -21.66 11.92 -14.31
N VAL A 97 -21.01 10.98 -13.63
CA VAL A 97 -21.35 10.59 -12.26
C VAL A 97 -20.75 11.62 -11.30
N THR A 98 -21.61 12.33 -10.58
CA THR A 98 -21.21 13.40 -9.66
C THR A 98 -21.81 13.19 -8.28
N ALA A 99 -21.39 14.00 -7.30
CA ALA A 99 -22.01 14.10 -5.99
C ALA A 99 -22.20 15.57 -5.63
N SER A 100 -23.40 15.91 -5.17
CA SER A 100 -23.81 17.26 -4.77
C SER A 100 -23.33 17.60 -3.36
N SER A 101 -23.16 18.89 -3.07
CA SER A 101 -22.83 19.36 -1.71
C SER A 101 -23.89 19.00 -0.68
N LYS A 102 -25.15 18.86 -1.10
CA LYS A 102 -26.26 18.40 -0.25
C LYS A 102 -26.05 16.96 0.20
N GLU A 103 -25.64 16.06 -0.69
CA GLU A 103 -25.37 14.66 -0.33
C GLU A 103 -24.19 14.53 0.63
N VAL A 104 -23.12 15.31 0.41
CA VAL A 104 -21.97 15.35 1.34
C VAL A 104 -22.41 15.86 2.71
N THR A 105 -23.24 16.91 2.73
CA THR A 105 -23.77 17.46 3.99
C THR A 105 -24.72 16.49 4.68
N GLU A 106 -25.54 15.75 3.93
CA GLU A 106 -26.42 14.72 4.48
C GLU A 106 -25.62 13.57 5.10
N ALA A 107 -24.56 13.11 4.42
CA ALA A 107 -23.67 12.08 4.97
C ALA A 107 -23.02 12.53 6.28
N ILE A 108 -22.50 13.76 6.34
CA ILE A 108 -21.76 14.27 7.50
C ILE A 108 -22.70 14.76 8.61
N ALA A 109 -23.63 15.66 8.30
CA ALA A 109 -24.47 16.33 9.28
C ALA A 109 -25.76 15.58 9.59
N GLY A 110 -26.30 14.82 8.64
CA GLY A 110 -27.48 13.96 8.86
C GLY A 110 -27.11 12.62 9.50
N ASN A 111 -26.04 11.98 8.99
CA ASN A 111 -25.70 10.61 9.38
C ASN A 111 -24.44 10.48 10.25
N ALA A 112 -23.68 11.57 10.44
CA ALA A 112 -22.37 11.54 11.11
C ALA A 112 -21.41 10.51 10.49
N LEU A 113 -21.48 10.30 9.18
CA LEU A 113 -20.65 9.36 8.43
C LEU A 113 -19.60 10.11 7.61
N VAL A 114 -18.36 9.65 7.72
CA VAL A 114 -17.26 10.08 6.86
C VAL A 114 -16.62 8.86 6.23
N ARG A 115 -16.45 8.89 4.91
CA ARG A 115 -15.81 7.83 4.13
C ARG A 115 -14.29 8.01 4.12
N PHE A 116 -13.59 6.92 3.86
CA PHE A 116 -12.15 6.91 3.67
C PHE A 116 -11.77 5.83 2.64
N SER A 117 -10.68 6.06 1.92
CA SER A 117 -10.25 5.19 0.84
C SER A 117 -9.80 3.82 1.36
N LEU A 118 -10.42 2.76 0.84
CA LEU A 118 -9.93 1.37 0.90
C LEU A 118 -10.19 0.68 -0.45
N PRO A 119 -9.38 -0.34 -0.82
CA PRO A 119 -9.58 -1.12 -2.04
C PRO A 119 -10.89 -1.92 -1.98
N ALA A 120 -11.62 -2.01 -3.09
CA ALA A 120 -12.92 -2.69 -3.13
C ALA A 120 -12.84 -4.16 -2.69
N GLY A 121 -11.77 -4.86 -3.06
CA GLY A 121 -11.55 -6.27 -2.70
C GLY A 121 -11.24 -6.51 -1.21
N GLN A 122 -10.97 -5.44 -0.47
CA GLN A 122 -10.64 -5.49 0.96
C GLN A 122 -11.80 -4.95 1.82
N GLU A 123 -12.86 -4.42 1.23
CA GLU A 123 -13.98 -3.85 2.00
C GLU A 123 -14.62 -4.87 2.94
N ASP A 124 -14.70 -6.16 2.60
CA ASP A 124 -15.37 -7.14 3.47
C ASP A 124 -14.44 -7.65 4.59
N THR A 125 -13.28 -8.21 4.24
CA THR A 125 -12.35 -8.81 5.22
C THR A 125 -11.63 -7.75 6.04
N PHE A 126 -11.15 -6.68 5.39
CA PHE A 126 -10.34 -5.67 6.06
C PHE A 126 -11.18 -4.77 6.97
N LEU A 127 -12.41 -4.39 6.58
CA LEU A 127 -13.27 -3.61 7.47
C LEU A 127 -13.64 -4.39 8.74
N PHE A 128 -13.83 -5.70 8.65
CA PHE A 128 -14.05 -6.53 9.84
C PHE A 128 -12.85 -6.50 10.78
N LEU A 129 -11.63 -6.60 10.26
CA LEU A 129 -10.40 -6.47 11.06
C LEU A 129 -10.30 -5.07 11.67
N LEU A 130 -10.55 -4.01 10.89
CA LEU A 130 -10.55 -2.64 11.40
C LEU A 130 -11.59 -2.45 12.52
N GLN A 131 -12.79 -3.03 12.40
CA GLN A 131 -13.81 -2.95 13.44
C GLN A 131 -13.34 -3.62 14.74
N ARG A 132 -12.59 -4.71 14.68
CA ARG A 132 -12.02 -5.38 15.87
C ARG A 132 -11.01 -4.49 16.60
N TYR A 133 -10.18 -3.73 15.88
CA TYR A 133 -9.15 -2.87 16.48
C TYR A 133 -9.66 -1.48 16.85
N MET A 134 -10.56 -0.92 16.05
CA MET A 134 -11.02 0.46 16.21
C MET A 134 -12.33 0.54 16.97
N GLY A 135 -13.15 -0.52 16.97
CA GLY A 135 -14.45 -0.53 17.61
C GLY A 135 -15.61 -0.16 16.67
N PRO A 136 -16.81 0.05 17.22
CA PRO A 136 -18.07 0.09 16.47
C PRO A 136 -18.25 1.33 15.60
N GLN A 137 -17.32 2.29 15.61
CA GLN A 137 -17.40 3.44 14.72
C GLN A 137 -17.13 3.10 13.25
N VAL A 138 -16.46 1.99 12.94
CA VAL A 138 -16.25 1.55 11.55
C VAL A 138 -17.56 0.96 11.03
N VAL A 139 -18.03 1.45 9.88
CA VAL A 139 -19.32 1.06 9.31
C VAL A 139 -19.09 0.15 8.09
N PRO A 140 -19.75 -1.03 8.02
CA PRO A 140 -19.61 -1.96 6.91
C PRO A 140 -20.39 -1.50 5.67
N PRO A 141 -20.21 -2.17 4.51
CA PRO A 141 -21.07 -1.99 3.34
C PRO A 141 -22.57 -2.12 3.70
N PRO A 142 -23.49 -1.43 2.99
CA PRO A 142 -23.24 -0.56 1.82
C PRO A 142 -22.79 0.87 2.18
N TYR A 143 -22.72 1.20 3.47
CA TYR A 143 -22.39 2.56 3.93
C TYR A 143 -20.88 2.77 4.13
N GLY A 144 -20.10 1.68 4.19
CA GLY A 144 -18.65 1.66 4.28
C GLY A 144 -17.91 1.68 2.93
N PRO A 145 -16.57 1.76 2.91
CA PRO A 145 -15.69 2.01 4.06
C PRO A 145 -15.90 3.43 4.63
N ALA A 146 -16.35 3.48 5.89
CA ALA A 146 -16.73 4.73 6.55
C ALA A 146 -16.60 4.64 8.07
N LYS A 147 -16.60 5.81 8.71
CA LYS A 147 -16.48 5.98 10.14
C LYS A 147 -17.57 6.89 10.67
N ARG A 148 -18.18 6.52 11.80
CA ARG A 148 -19.04 7.40 12.59
C ARG A 148 -18.22 8.42 13.38
N ILE A 149 -18.62 9.69 13.31
CA ILE A 149 -17.90 10.78 13.98
C ILE A 149 -18.74 11.41 15.10
N PRO A 150 -18.12 11.81 16.22
CA PRO A 150 -18.85 12.31 17.39
C PRO A 150 -19.21 13.79 17.22
N VAL A 151 -20.08 14.12 16.27
CA VAL A 151 -20.46 15.51 15.91
C VAL A 151 -21.87 15.91 16.36
N PHE A 152 -22.65 14.97 16.86
CA PHE A 152 -23.92 15.27 17.51
C PHE A 152 -23.72 15.66 18.97
N ASP A 153 -24.54 16.58 19.46
CA ASP A 153 -24.62 16.90 20.88
C ASP A 153 -25.22 15.69 21.64
N PRO A 154 -24.59 15.18 22.72
CA PRO A 154 -25.06 13.98 23.40
C PRO A 154 -26.41 14.13 24.11
N LYS A 155 -26.84 15.36 24.41
CA LYS A 155 -28.10 15.64 25.12
C LYS A 155 -29.24 15.93 24.15
N THR A 156 -28.96 16.67 23.08
CA THR A 156 -29.99 17.10 22.13
C THR A 156 -30.06 16.25 20.88
N SER A 157 -29.07 15.39 20.63
CA SER A 157 -28.90 14.60 19.40
C SER A 157 -28.89 15.44 18.11
N LYS A 158 -28.70 16.76 18.24
CA LYS A 158 -28.61 17.69 17.10
C LYS A 158 -27.17 17.85 16.66
N PHE A 159 -26.98 18.17 15.39
CA PHE A 159 -25.65 18.42 14.83
C PHE A 159 -25.00 19.66 15.46
N ASP A 160 -23.80 19.48 16.03
CA ASP A 160 -22.98 20.57 16.55
C ASP A 160 -21.87 20.91 15.55
N TYR A 161 -22.07 22.01 14.83
CA TYR A 161 -21.12 22.50 13.83
C TYR A 161 -19.75 22.86 14.43
N LYS A 162 -19.68 23.42 15.64
CA LYS A 162 -18.40 23.73 16.30
C LYS A 162 -17.66 22.45 16.69
N ARG A 163 -18.40 21.40 17.08
CA ARG A 163 -17.83 20.08 17.33
C ARG A 163 -17.28 19.45 16.06
N TYR A 164 -18.03 19.51 14.97
CA TYR A 164 -17.57 19.08 13.64
C TYR A 164 -16.31 19.81 13.20
N GLN A 165 -16.28 21.14 13.24
CA GLN A 165 -15.12 21.94 12.83
C GLN A 165 -13.85 21.56 13.62
N ARG A 166 -13.97 21.42 14.95
CA ARG A 166 -12.86 20.97 15.82
C ARG A 166 -12.43 19.54 15.49
N TRP A 167 -13.38 18.65 15.20
CA TRP A 167 -13.08 17.28 14.83
C TRP A 167 -12.31 17.21 13.51
N VAL A 168 -12.75 17.94 12.47
CA VAL A 168 -12.05 18.00 11.18
C VAL A 168 -10.61 18.48 11.36
N GLN A 169 -10.43 19.61 12.06
CA GLN A 169 -9.11 20.19 12.32
C GLN A 169 -8.17 19.24 13.05
N ARG A 170 -8.67 18.49 14.04
CA ARG A 170 -7.85 17.58 14.86
C ARG A 170 -7.59 16.23 14.18
N SER A 171 -8.56 15.72 13.41
CA SER A 171 -8.53 14.34 12.93
C SER A 171 -8.09 14.18 11.47
N THR A 172 -8.17 15.21 10.64
CA THR A 172 -8.06 15.03 9.17
C THR A 172 -6.90 15.79 8.53
N ASN A 173 -6.25 16.73 9.24
CA ASN A 173 -5.23 17.63 8.68
C ASN A 173 -5.69 18.40 7.43
N LYS A 174 -7.00 18.66 7.32
CA LYS A 174 -7.62 19.42 6.22
C LYS A 174 -8.44 20.58 6.78
N THR A 175 -8.62 21.61 5.95
CA THR A 175 -9.65 22.63 6.21
C THR A 175 -11.04 21.99 6.04
N GLU A 176 -12.09 22.64 6.54
CA GLU A 176 -13.45 22.12 6.32
C GLU A 176 -13.79 22.02 4.84
N LYS A 177 -13.38 23.01 4.04
CA LYS A 177 -13.63 23.03 2.60
C LYS A 177 -12.95 21.83 1.93
N ASP A 178 -11.66 21.63 2.19
CA ASP A 178 -10.90 20.54 1.59
C ASP A 178 -11.36 19.17 2.10
N PHE A 179 -11.83 19.10 3.34
CA PHE A 179 -12.41 17.88 3.88
C PHE A 179 -13.74 17.53 3.22
N LYS A 180 -14.62 18.51 3.00
CA LYS A 180 -15.87 18.29 2.24
C LYS A 180 -15.59 17.85 0.80
N GLU A 181 -14.57 18.42 0.17
CA GLU A 181 -14.14 18.01 -1.17
C GLU A 181 -13.60 16.58 -1.17
N PHE A 182 -12.76 16.22 -0.20
CA PHE A 182 -12.31 14.85 0.00
C PHE A 182 -13.50 13.88 0.16
N GLN A 183 -14.49 14.23 0.99
CA GLN A 183 -15.70 13.42 1.18
C GLN A 183 -16.57 13.34 -0.09
N ARG A 184 -16.62 14.40 -0.90
CA ARG A 184 -17.29 14.39 -2.22
C ARG A 184 -16.65 13.36 -3.14
N GLN A 185 -15.31 13.35 -3.21
CA GLN A 185 -14.56 12.40 -4.03
C GLN A 185 -14.77 10.95 -3.57
N GLU A 186 -14.75 10.70 -2.26
CA GLU A 186 -15.08 9.38 -1.69
C GLU A 186 -16.51 8.93 -2.03
N LEU A 187 -17.48 9.86 -2.02
CA LEU A 187 -18.87 9.54 -2.34
C LEU A 187 -19.06 9.20 -3.83
N ILE A 188 -18.36 9.89 -4.72
CA ILE A 188 -18.35 9.58 -6.16
C ILE A 188 -17.72 8.21 -6.41
N ALA A 189 -16.57 7.94 -5.80
CA ALA A 189 -15.92 6.64 -5.93
C ALA A 189 -16.80 5.51 -5.39
N ALA A 190 -17.44 5.68 -4.22
CA ALA A 190 -18.39 4.71 -3.68
C ALA A 190 -19.55 4.47 -4.66
N ARG A 191 -20.12 5.52 -5.25
CA ARG A 191 -21.18 5.41 -6.27
C ARG A 191 -20.71 4.62 -7.48
N MET A 192 -19.48 4.85 -7.94
CA MET A 192 -18.90 4.09 -9.05
C MET A 192 -18.71 2.61 -8.72
N LYS A 193 -18.22 2.28 -7.51
CA LYS A 193 -18.12 0.87 -7.06
C LYS A 193 -19.48 0.18 -7.09
N GLU A 194 -20.52 0.85 -6.61
CA GLU A 194 -21.88 0.30 -6.62
C GLU A 194 -22.42 0.13 -8.06
N LEU A 195 -22.13 1.06 -8.97
CA LEU A 195 -22.49 0.92 -10.39
C LEU A 195 -21.79 -0.26 -11.08
N VAL A 196 -20.56 -0.57 -10.68
CA VAL A 196 -19.83 -1.75 -11.16
C VAL A 196 -20.46 -3.02 -10.59
N ARG A 197 -20.67 -3.07 -9.27
CA ARG A 197 -21.28 -4.22 -8.57
C ARG A 197 -22.70 -4.53 -9.07
N ALA A 198 -23.51 -3.52 -9.35
CA ALA A 198 -24.91 -3.68 -9.77
C ALA A 198 -25.08 -4.43 -11.10
N ARG A 199 -24.03 -4.54 -11.92
CA ARG A 199 -24.08 -5.25 -13.20
C ARG A 199 -23.78 -6.74 -13.08
N VAL A 200 -23.19 -7.17 -11.96
CA VAL A 200 -22.77 -8.56 -11.77
C VAL A 200 -23.99 -9.42 -11.44
N ARG A 201 -24.14 -10.55 -12.15
CA ARG A 201 -25.14 -11.58 -11.87
C ARG A 201 -24.41 -12.88 -11.60
N VAL A 202 -24.64 -13.46 -10.42
CA VAL A 202 -24.09 -14.77 -10.05
C VAL A 202 -25.22 -15.80 -10.16
N SER A 203 -24.99 -16.86 -10.93
CA SER A 203 -25.97 -17.95 -11.06
C SER A 203 -25.90 -18.91 -9.88
N GLU A 204 -26.97 -19.67 -9.60
CA GLU A 204 -26.92 -20.71 -8.57
C GLU A 204 -25.84 -21.76 -8.88
N ALA A 205 -25.68 -22.13 -10.16
CA ALA A 205 -24.68 -23.10 -10.58
C ALA A 205 -23.25 -22.63 -10.29
N GLU A 206 -22.95 -21.36 -10.56
CA GLU A 206 -21.66 -20.74 -10.26
C GLU A 206 -21.41 -20.67 -8.74
N ALA A 207 -22.40 -20.20 -7.97
CA ALA A 207 -22.30 -20.14 -6.52
C ALA A 207 -22.07 -21.55 -5.91
N ARG A 208 -22.78 -22.56 -6.41
CA ARG A 208 -22.64 -23.96 -5.98
C ARG A 208 -21.27 -24.52 -6.37
N ALA A 209 -20.78 -24.25 -7.58
CA ALA A 209 -19.45 -24.69 -8.01
C ALA A 209 -18.35 -24.10 -7.13
N ARG A 210 -18.43 -22.81 -6.80
CA ARG A 210 -17.49 -22.17 -5.90
C ARG A 210 -17.55 -22.74 -4.49
N PHE A 211 -18.77 -22.95 -3.97
CA PHE A 211 -18.96 -23.58 -2.67
C PHE A 211 -18.38 -25.00 -2.61
N ALA A 212 -18.60 -25.81 -3.66
CA ALA A 212 -18.02 -27.14 -3.78
C ALA A 212 -16.49 -27.06 -3.80
N GLU A 213 -15.89 -26.19 -4.61
CA GLU A 213 -14.43 -25.99 -4.63
C GLU A 213 -13.85 -25.63 -3.25
N ASP A 214 -14.49 -24.72 -2.51
CA ASP A 214 -13.99 -24.26 -1.21
C ASP A 214 -14.20 -25.28 -0.07
N ASN A 215 -15.11 -26.25 -0.23
CA ASN A 215 -15.52 -27.17 0.85
C ASN A 215 -15.28 -28.65 0.55
N ASP A 216 -15.09 -29.03 -0.72
CA ASP A 216 -14.86 -30.41 -1.10
C ASP A 216 -13.47 -30.84 -0.68
N LYS A 217 -13.42 -31.80 0.24
CA LYS A 217 -12.19 -32.43 0.69
C LYS A 217 -12.07 -33.77 0.02
N VAL A 218 -10.99 -33.96 -0.73
CA VAL A 218 -10.67 -35.24 -1.37
C VAL A 218 -9.45 -35.84 -0.67
N VAL A 219 -9.56 -37.10 -0.27
CA VAL A 219 -8.42 -37.91 0.16
C VAL A 219 -7.80 -38.51 -1.09
N VAL A 220 -6.55 -38.17 -1.36
CA VAL A 220 -5.78 -38.70 -2.49
C VAL A 220 -4.59 -39.49 -1.98
N ASP A 221 -4.50 -40.75 -2.40
CA ASP A 221 -3.26 -41.51 -2.31
C ASP A 221 -2.31 -40.96 -3.37
N TYR A 222 -1.12 -40.54 -2.95
CA TYR A 222 -0.11 -40.03 -3.86
C TYR A 222 1.25 -40.65 -3.54
N LEU A 223 2.05 -40.84 -4.59
CA LEU A 223 3.45 -41.21 -4.48
C LEU A 223 4.28 -39.99 -4.87
N LYS A 224 5.03 -39.44 -3.92
CA LYS A 224 6.00 -38.37 -4.21
C LYS A 224 7.31 -39.00 -4.68
N LEU A 225 7.62 -38.83 -5.96
CA LEU A 225 8.91 -39.21 -6.51
C LEU A 225 9.87 -38.03 -6.44
N GLU A 226 10.81 -38.06 -5.49
CA GLU A 226 11.81 -37.00 -5.35
C GLU A 226 12.96 -37.19 -6.34
N ARG A 227 12.99 -36.37 -7.40
CA ARG A 227 14.01 -36.46 -8.47
C ARG A 227 15.45 -36.50 -7.96
N GLY A 228 15.75 -35.79 -6.87
CA GLY A 228 17.09 -35.78 -6.26
C GLY A 228 17.51 -37.15 -5.73
N TYR A 229 16.62 -37.84 -5.02
CA TYR A 229 16.88 -39.19 -4.50
C TYR A 229 17.24 -40.17 -5.62
N TYR A 230 16.47 -40.16 -6.71
CA TYR A 230 16.74 -41.08 -7.82
C TYR A 230 18.04 -40.74 -8.54
N ARG A 231 18.33 -39.46 -8.76
CA ARG A 231 19.60 -39.01 -9.35
C ARG A 231 20.80 -39.45 -8.51
N ASP A 232 20.71 -39.34 -7.20
CA ASP A 232 21.85 -39.52 -6.29
C ASP A 232 22.06 -40.98 -5.88
N TYR A 233 20.99 -41.80 -5.87
CA TYR A 233 21.04 -43.15 -5.29
C TYR A 233 20.47 -44.27 -6.16
N ALA A 234 19.68 -43.97 -7.19
CA ALA A 234 18.97 -45.01 -7.97
C ALA A 234 19.41 -45.09 -9.43
N ILE A 235 20.07 -44.05 -9.96
CA ILE A 235 20.48 -43.95 -11.35
C ILE A 235 21.98 -43.72 -11.39
N ASP A 236 22.69 -44.50 -12.21
CA ASP A 236 24.08 -44.20 -12.51
C ASP A 236 24.14 -42.96 -13.41
N THR A 237 24.68 -41.87 -12.87
CA THR A 237 24.88 -40.60 -13.58
C THR A 237 26.31 -40.42 -14.06
N SER A 238 27.11 -41.51 -14.07
CA SER A 238 28.43 -41.53 -14.70
C SER A 238 28.32 -41.17 -16.18
N LYS A 239 29.39 -40.57 -16.71
CA LYS A 239 29.45 -40.19 -18.12
C LYS A 239 29.23 -41.40 -19.04
N ASP A 240 29.82 -42.54 -18.69
CA ASP A 240 29.73 -43.77 -19.48
C ASP A 240 28.29 -44.30 -19.54
N ALA A 241 27.55 -44.26 -18.43
CA ALA A 241 26.14 -44.64 -18.40
C ALA A 241 25.25 -43.68 -19.19
N ILE A 242 25.53 -42.38 -19.12
CA ILE A 242 24.80 -41.35 -19.88
C ILE A 242 25.05 -41.51 -21.39
N ASP A 243 26.30 -41.71 -21.81
CA ASP A 243 26.67 -41.85 -23.22
C ASP A 243 26.07 -43.14 -23.82
N ALA A 244 26.04 -44.23 -23.05
CA ALA A 244 25.37 -45.48 -23.43
C ALA A 244 23.85 -45.29 -23.59
N TRP A 245 23.19 -44.67 -22.60
CA TRP A 245 21.76 -44.38 -22.68
C TRP A 245 21.40 -43.45 -23.84
N ALA A 246 22.19 -42.40 -24.07
CA ALA A 246 21.97 -41.45 -25.17
C ALA A 246 22.10 -42.13 -26.54
N LYS A 247 23.02 -43.08 -26.68
CA LYS A 247 23.17 -43.87 -27.91
C LYS A 247 21.96 -44.77 -28.17
N ASP A 248 21.43 -45.40 -27.13
CA ASP A 248 20.27 -46.30 -27.23
C ASP A 248 18.94 -45.54 -27.41
N ASN A 249 18.89 -44.25 -27.07
CA ASN A 249 17.70 -43.40 -27.13
C ASN A 249 17.90 -42.16 -28.04
N ALA A 250 18.73 -42.29 -29.09
CA ALA A 250 19.13 -41.17 -29.94
C ALA A 250 17.96 -40.38 -30.52
N GLU A 251 16.89 -41.06 -30.95
CA GLU A 251 15.70 -40.41 -31.53
C GLU A 251 14.98 -39.50 -30.52
N GLU A 252 14.84 -39.95 -29.26
CA GLU A 252 14.22 -39.16 -28.19
C GLU A 252 15.08 -37.94 -27.84
N VAL A 253 16.41 -38.12 -27.80
CA VAL A 253 17.37 -37.05 -27.54
C VAL A 253 17.32 -35.99 -28.64
N ASP A 254 17.31 -36.40 -29.91
CA ASP A 254 17.29 -35.49 -31.06
C ASP A 254 15.97 -34.71 -31.13
N GLN A 255 14.83 -35.36 -30.91
CA GLN A 255 13.53 -34.68 -30.85
C GLN A 255 13.47 -33.66 -29.71
N ALA A 256 13.95 -34.04 -28.52
CA ALA A 256 13.99 -33.14 -27.37
C ALA A 256 14.99 -31.98 -27.56
N TRP A 257 16.06 -32.19 -28.33
CA TRP A 257 17.01 -31.15 -28.71
C TRP A 257 16.40 -30.17 -29.71
N GLU A 258 15.90 -30.64 -30.85
CA GLU A 258 15.33 -29.79 -31.90
C GLU A 258 14.13 -28.99 -31.37
N GLY A 259 13.25 -29.60 -30.56
CA GLY A 259 12.11 -28.92 -29.95
C GLY A 259 12.46 -27.82 -28.94
N ARG A 260 13.71 -27.78 -28.45
CA ARG A 260 14.19 -26.73 -27.53
C ARG A 260 15.28 -25.85 -28.13
N LYS A 261 15.80 -26.18 -29.30
CA LYS A 261 16.92 -25.51 -29.99
C LYS A 261 16.73 -24.00 -30.08
N GLU A 262 15.52 -23.54 -30.40
CA GLU A 262 15.18 -22.11 -30.45
C GLU A 262 15.36 -21.40 -29.11
N LYS A 263 15.14 -22.07 -27.98
CA LYS A 263 15.38 -21.50 -26.64
C LYS A 263 16.85 -21.25 -26.38
N TYR A 264 17.75 -21.93 -27.10
CA TYR A 264 19.20 -21.82 -27.00
C TYR A 264 19.85 -20.88 -28.01
N LEU A 265 19.06 -20.32 -28.93
CA LEU A 265 19.50 -19.31 -29.89
C LEU A 265 18.96 -17.92 -29.49
N PRO A 266 19.68 -16.82 -29.80
CA PRO A 266 20.99 -16.77 -30.46
C PRO A 266 22.17 -17.10 -29.52
N GLU A 267 23.29 -17.57 -30.09
CA GLU A 267 24.53 -18.03 -29.43
C GLU A 267 25.08 -17.04 -28.37
N CYS A 268 24.77 -15.76 -28.48
CA CYS A 268 25.16 -14.74 -27.51
C CYS A 268 24.15 -14.61 -26.36
N ARG A 269 24.16 -15.56 -25.42
CA ARG A 269 23.49 -15.35 -24.13
C ARG A 269 24.35 -14.41 -23.27
N LYS A 270 23.81 -13.25 -22.90
CA LYS A 270 24.40 -12.40 -21.85
C LYS A 270 24.42 -13.18 -20.53
N ALA A 271 25.61 -13.48 -20.00
CA ALA A 271 25.73 -14.09 -18.68
C ALA A 271 25.12 -13.13 -17.64
N ARG A 272 24.08 -13.58 -16.94
CA ARG A 272 23.48 -12.76 -15.87
C ARG A 272 24.31 -12.83 -14.58
N HIS A 273 24.95 -13.97 -14.30
CA HIS A 273 25.86 -14.19 -13.19
C HIS A 273 27.02 -15.09 -13.61
N LEU A 274 28.26 -14.69 -13.28
CA LEU A 274 29.46 -15.51 -13.38
C LEU A 274 29.88 -15.91 -11.96
N LEU A 275 29.80 -17.21 -11.64
CA LEU A 275 30.21 -17.73 -10.34
C LEU A 275 31.66 -18.21 -10.43
N VAL A 276 32.59 -17.45 -9.86
CA VAL A 276 33.98 -17.88 -9.71
C VAL A 276 34.13 -18.52 -8.32
N ARG A 277 34.41 -19.84 -8.29
CA ARG A 277 34.73 -20.53 -7.03
C ARG A 277 36.15 -20.17 -6.61
N LEU A 278 36.28 -19.56 -5.45
CA LEU A 278 37.56 -19.28 -4.80
C LEU A 278 37.88 -20.39 -3.81
N ASP A 279 39.15 -20.76 -3.71
CA ASP A 279 39.62 -21.68 -2.67
C ASP A 279 39.48 -21.02 -1.30
N GLU A 280 38.75 -21.66 -0.40
CA GLU A 280 38.42 -21.12 0.93
C GLU A 280 39.63 -21.01 1.86
N THR A 281 40.74 -21.66 1.50
CA THR A 281 42.01 -21.66 2.25
C THR A 281 42.92 -20.47 1.92
N LEU A 282 42.54 -19.63 0.96
CA LEU A 282 43.34 -18.46 0.60
C LEU A 282 43.40 -17.44 1.76
N PRO A 283 44.61 -16.96 2.13
CA PRO A 283 44.81 -16.06 3.26
C PRO A 283 44.26 -14.65 3.00
N ASP A 284 44.22 -14.20 1.73
CA ASP A 284 43.61 -12.92 1.34
C ASP A 284 42.42 -13.14 0.41
N LYS A 285 41.24 -13.29 1.03
CA LYS A 285 39.98 -13.54 0.33
C LYS A 285 39.48 -12.32 -0.45
N GLU A 286 39.87 -11.11 -0.06
CA GLU A 286 39.40 -9.87 -0.70
C GLU A 286 40.21 -9.58 -1.97
N GLU A 287 41.52 -9.81 -1.97
CA GLU A 287 42.34 -9.71 -3.18
C GLU A 287 41.96 -10.80 -4.21
N ALA A 288 41.68 -12.02 -3.75
CA ALA A 288 41.22 -13.11 -4.60
C ALA A 288 39.85 -12.83 -5.24
N LYS A 289 38.89 -12.27 -4.49
CA LYS A 289 37.60 -11.79 -5.03
C LYS A 289 37.79 -10.68 -6.05
N LYS A 290 38.68 -9.72 -5.79
CA LYS A 290 38.94 -8.61 -6.71
C LYS A 290 39.49 -9.10 -8.05
N LYS A 291 40.51 -9.97 -8.03
CA LYS A 291 41.07 -10.57 -9.27
C LYS A 291 40.06 -11.43 -10.02
N ALA A 292 39.26 -12.22 -9.31
CA ALA A 292 38.20 -13.02 -9.92
C ALA A 292 37.12 -12.15 -10.58
N ARG A 293 36.79 -11.01 -9.98
CA ARG A 293 35.85 -10.04 -10.53
C ARG A 293 36.42 -9.33 -11.76
N GLU A 294 37.67 -8.87 -11.72
CA GLU A 294 38.34 -8.23 -12.86
C GLU A 294 38.46 -9.19 -14.05
N ALA A 295 38.78 -10.46 -13.81
CA ALA A 295 38.81 -11.49 -14.86
C ALA A 295 37.41 -11.82 -15.42
N ALA A 296 36.37 -11.78 -14.58
CA ALA A 296 34.98 -11.99 -15.00
C ALA A 296 34.39 -10.80 -15.76
N GLU A 297 34.85 -9.56 -15.48
CA GLU A 297 34.43 -8.34 -16.18
C GLU A 297 35.15 -8.17 -17.54
N ALA A 298 36.29 -8.84 -17.75
CA ALA A 298 37.06 -8.82 -18.99
C ALA A 298 36.69 -9.90 -20.02
N ALA A 299 35.77 -10.82 -19.67
CA ALA A 299 35.32 -11.96 -20.49
C ALA A 299 33.95 -11.70 -21.12
#